data_AF-A0A2W4QXR8-F1
#
_entry.id   AF-A0A2W4QXR8-F1
#
_cell.length_a   1.000
_cell.length_b   1.000
_cell.length_c   1.000
_cell.angle_alpha   90.00
_cell.angle_beta   90.00
_cell.angle_gamma   90.00
#
_symmetry.space_group_name_H-M   'P 1'
#
loop_
_entity.id
_entity.type
_entity.pdbx_description
1 polymer ?
#
loop_
_entity_poly.entity_id
_entity_poly.type
_entity_poly.pdbx_seq_one_letter_code
_entity_poly.pdbx_strand_id
1 'polypeptide(L)'
;MMKYLLFMFFLALSGCGSSHKKPPAPAPAAQIVAPQQNTVEIPIDSWKYKIIDAATDEWIFFGQQKVIIEKDDESIPHVGAWEDDDWSHIERVNQYWRAVGMSRLSGKDCKEPWSAAFISWVMREAGVPASLFPPAPSHRDYLSHFLSVGQNPGASFIPHTIQEYKPKPGDLICANRGTGYFGDVVEELPLSLNAKLHCDIVVQTDGRFLYAIGGNVRNSVSKSILTLSPDGFLQLTRHRPWFLIIENRLD
;
A
#
# COMPACT_ATOMS: atom_id res chain seq x y z
N MET A 1 89.09 -11.29 -18.97
CA MET A 1 87.82 -11.91 -18.57
C MET A 1 86.70 -11.28 -19.39
N MET A 2 85.94 -12.13 -20.12
CA MET A 2 84.58 -11.96 -20.69
C MET A 2 84.03 -10.54 -20.95
N LYS A 3 83.98 -10.03 -22.20
CA LYS A 3 82.89 -10.16 -23.21
C LYS A 3 81.47 -9.93 -22.67
N TYR A 4 80.81 -8.85 -23.13
CA TYR A 4 79.55 -8.92 -23.88
C TYR A 4 79.37 -7.65 -24.75
N LEU A 5 79.16 -7.90 -26.04
CA LEU A 5 78.75 -6.97 -27.08
C LEU A 5 77.22 -7.09 -27.18
N LEU A 6 76.46 -6.00 -27.16
CA LEU A 6 75.08 -6.02 -27.66
C LEU A 6 74.78 -4.75 -28.45
N PHE A 7 74.55 -4.99 -29.74
CA PHE A 7 73.99 -4.09 -30.74
C PHE A 7 72.62 -3.58 -30.29
N MET A 8 72.33 -2.28 -30.47
CA MET A 8 70.95 -1.83 -30.60
C MET A 8 70.77 -0.99 -31.87
N PHE A 9 69.77 -1.41 -32.63
CA PHE A 9 69.31 -0.94 -33.93
C PHE A 9 68.88 0.54 -33.90
N PHE A 10 69.29 1.28 -34.93
CA PHE A 10 68.59 2.49 -35.35
C PHE A 10 67.28 2.10 -36.07
N LEU A 11 66.14 2.51 -35.55
CA LEU A 11 64.92 2.69 -36.34
C LEU A 11 64.48 4.15 -36.23
N ALA A 12 64.60 4.87 -37.33
CA ALA A 12 63.92 6.13 -37.54
C ALA A 12 62.55 5.84 -38.15
N LEU A 13 61.47 6.26 -37.49
CA LEU A 13 60.13 6.29 -38.08
C LEU A 13 59.42 7.60 -37.67
N SER A 14 59.39 8.49 -38.66
CA SER A 14 58.29 9.37 -39.11
C SER A 14 57.27 9.86 -38.08
N GLY A 15 57.24 11.19 -37.91
CA GLY A 15 56.15 11.89 -37.24
C GLY A 15 54.86 11.94 -38.08
N CYS A 16 53.73 11.87 -37.38
CA CYS A 16 52.44 12.39 -37.83
C CYS A 16 51.93 13.37 -36.77
N GLY A 17 51.98 14.66 -37.06
CA GLY A 17 51.33 15.70 -36.26
C GLY A 17 49.82 15.57 -36.37
N SER A 18 49.15 15.17 -35.29
CA SER A 18 47.70 15.26 -35.19
C SER A 18 47.31 16.59 -34.57
N SER A 19 46.59 17.40 -35.36
CA SER A 19 45.90 18.59 -34.89
C SER A 19 44.85 18.18 -33.85
N HIS A 20 45.06 18.60 -32.59
CA HIS A 20 44.04 18.46 -31.56
C HIS A 20 42.86 19.38 -31.89
N LYS A 21 41.79 18.82 -32.46
CA LYS A 21 40.48 19.48 -32.47
C LYS A 21 40.01 19.67 -31.02
N LYS A 22 39.84 20.93 -30.64
CA LYS A 22 39.21 21.33 -29.36
C LYS A 22 37.84 20.63 -29.25
N PRO A 23 37.53 19.94 -28.15
CA PRO A 23 36.22 19.33 -27.96
C PRO A 23 35.12 20.40 -28.00
N PRO A 24 33.94 20.09 -28.58
CA PRO A 24 32.83 21.03 -28.61
C PRO A 24 32.41 21.38 -27.18
N ALA A 25 32.00 22.63 -26.98
CA ALA A 25 31.52 23.11 -25.70
C ALA A 25 30.34 22.23 -25.21
N PRO A 26 30.23 21.98 -23.89
CA PRO A 26 29.10 21.24 -23.35
C PRO A 26 27.80 21.95 -23.71
N ALA A 27 26.82 21.19 -24.19
CA ALA A 27 25.47 21.68 -24.42
C ALA A 27 24.94 22.30 -23.10
N PRO A 28 24.13 23.37 -23.17
CA PRO A 28 23.49 23.93 -21.98
C PRO A 28 22.75 22.81 -21.27
N ALA A 29 23.01 22.67 -19.97
CA ALA A 29 22.39 21.64 -19.13
C ALA A 29 20.88 21.73 -19.34
N ALA A 30 20.29 20.65 -19.88
CA ALA A 30 18.86 20.49 -19.87
C ALA A 30 18.43 20.60 -18.41
N GLN A 31 17.59 21.59 -18.10
CA GLN A 31 16.99 21.69 -16.79
C GLN A 31 16.21 20.39 -16.56
N ILE A 32 16.71 19.55 -15.66
CA ILE A 32 15.95 18.44 -15.12
C ILE A 32 14.82 19.08 -14.33
N VAL A 33 13.66 19.25 -14.96
CA VAL A 33 12.43 19.57 -14.25
C VAL A 33 12.16 18.34 -13.38
N ALA A 34 12.35 18.48 -12.07
CA ALA A 34 11.98 17.45 -11.12
C ALA A 34 10.51 17.07 -11.34
N PRO A 35 10.13 15.78 -11.28
CA PRO A 35 8.72 15.39 -11.38
C PRO A 35 7.95 16.16 -10.32
N GLN A 36 7.00 16.98 -10.77
CA GLN A 36 6.12 17.72 -9.88
C GLN A 36 5.24 16.69 -9.19
N GLN A 37 5.59 16.35 -7.93
CA GLN A 37 4.76 15.53 -7.07
C GLN A 37 3.45 16.29 -6.85
N ASN A 38 2.42 15.97 -7.63
CA ASN A 38 1.06 16.38 -7.37
C ASN A 38 0.54 15.57 -6.16
N THR A 39 1.10 15.81 -4.98
CA THR A 39 0.48 15.40 -3.73
C THR A 39 -0.68 16.36 -3.51
N VAL A 40 -1.91 15.89 -3.78
CA VAL A 40 -3.09 16.57 -3.28
C VAL A 40 -2.95 16.61 -1.76
N GLU A 41 -2.67 17.78 -1.20
CA GLU A 41 -2.54 17.96 0.24
C GLU A 41 -3.91 17.76 0.87
N ILE A 42 -4.03 16.76 1.73
CA ILE A 42 -5.29 16.41 2.40
C ILE A 42 -5.48 17.42 3.53
N PRO A 43 -6.62 18.14 3.62
CA PRO A 43 -6.85 19.09 4.69
C PRO A 43 -6.75 18.42 6.07
N ILE A 44 -6.02 19.00 7.01
CA ILE A 44 -5.74 18.37 8.33
C ILE A 44 -7.03 18.06 9.11
N ASP A 45 -8.09 18.85 8.92
CA ASP A 45 -9.36 18.64 9.63
C ASP A 45 -10.34 17.69 8.92
N SER A 46 -9.99 17.20 7.73
CA SER A 46 -10.78 16.24 6.95
C SER A 46 -10.98 14.91 7.67
N TRP A 47 -12.07 14.21 7.36
CA TRP A 47 -12.23 12.81 7.74
C TRP A 47 -11.14 11.95 7.10
N LYS A 48 -10.72 12.24 5.87
CA LYS A 48 -9.61 11.49 5.24
C LYS A 48 -8.32 11.57 6.02
N TYR A 49 -7.92 12.77 6.44
CA TYR A 49 -6.75 12.96 7.29
C TYR A 49 -6.90 12.18 8.59
N LYS A 50 -8.01 12.35 9.30
CA LYS A 50 -8.26 11.67 10.58
C LYS A 50 -8.28 10.14 10.48
N ILE A 51 -8.81 9.60 9.37
CA ILE A 51 -8.76 8.15 9.09
C ILE A 51 -7.31 7.68 8.93
N ILE A 52 -6.51 8.41 8.14
CA ILE A 52 -5.10 8.08 7.92
C ILE A 52 -4.28 8.21 9.20
N ASP A 53 -4.55 9.25 9.99
CA ASP A 53 -3.90 9.56 11.26
C ASP A 53 -4.18 8.44 12.27
N ALA A 54 -5.46 8.11 12.50
CA ALA A 54 -5.86 7.02 13.39
C ALA A 54 -5.30 5.64 12.96
N ALA A 55 -5.25 5.35 11.66
CA ALA A 55 -4.61 4.12 11.17
C ALA A 55 -3.09 4.14 11.42
N THR A 56 -2.45 5.29 11.25
CA THR A 56 -1.01 5.47 11.45
C THR A 56 -0.62 5.34 12.92
N ASP A 57 -1.43 5.90 13.82
CA ASP A 57 -1.25 5.78 15.26
C ASP A 57 -1.31 4.33 15.73
N GLU A 58 -2.27 3.55 15.24
CA GLU A 58 -2.33 2.12 15.57
C GLU A 58 -1.17 1.34 14.97
N TRP A 59 -0.71 1.68 13.76
CA TRP A 59 0.51 1.07 13.20
C TRP A 59 1.75 1.39 14.05
N ILE A 60 1.85 2.61 14.59
CA ILE A 60 2.92 2.99 15.52
C ILE A 60 2.79 2.22 16.83
N PHE A 61 1.58 2.12 17.38
CA PHE A 61 1.30 1.37 18.61
C PHE A 61 1.73 -0.11 18.48
N PHE A 62 1.47 -0.75 17.35
CA PHE A 62 1.91 -2.12 17.05
C PHE A 62 3.37 -2.22 16.58
N GLY A 63 4.22 -1.22 16.85
CA GLY A 63 5.66 -1.31 16.60
C GLY A 63 6.05 -1.23 15.12
N GLN A 64 5.22 -0.62 14.28
CA GLN A 64 5.52 -0.22 12.91
C GLN A 64 5.85 -1.38 11.94
N GLN A 65 5.20 -2.54 12.07
CA GLN A 65 5.40 -3.70 11.18
C GLN A 65 5.29 -3.32 9.70
N LYS A 66 6.25 -3.75 8.88
CA LYS A 66 6.27 -3.50 7.43
C LYS A 66 6.18 -4.81 6.67
N VAL A 67 5.30 -4.86 5.68
CA VAL A 67 5.15 -5.99 4.76
C VAL A 67 5.34 -5.46 3.34
N ILE A 68 6.29 -6.02 2.60
CA ILE A 68 6.50 -5.69 1.18
C ILE A 68 5.87 -6.81 0.35
N ILE A 69 4.99 -6.45 -0.58
CA ILE A 69 4.39 -7.39 -1.53
C ILE A 69 4.79 -6.95 -2.94
N GLU A 70 5.58 -7.79 -3.59
CA GLU A 70 6.06 -7.58 -4.95
C GLU A 70 5.68 -8.79 -5.80
N LYS A 71 4.65 -8.66 -6.64
CA LYS A 71 4.14 -9.72 -7.52
C LYS A 71 3.82 -11.03 -6.76
N ASP A 72 4.79 -11.94 -6.74
CA ASP A 72 4.70 -13.30 -6.21
C ASP A 72 5.45 -13.46 -4.89
N ASP A 73 6.17 -12.43 -4.43
CA ASP A 73 6.97 -12.45 -3.21
C ASP A 73 6.34 -11.56 -2.14
N GLU A 74 6.37 -12.06 -0.89
CA GLU A 74 6.05 -11.29 0.30
C GLU A 74 7.21 -11.37 1.29
N SER A 75 7.61 -10.23 1.83
CA SER A 75 8.63 -10.16 2.89
C SER A 75 8.20 -9.24 4.02
N ILE A 76 8.75 -9.50 5.22
CA ILE A 76 8.49 -8.71 6.44
C ILE A 76 9.83 -8.14 6.92
N PRO A 77 10.34 -7.06 6.30
CA PRO A 77 11.64 -6.49 6.65
C PRO A 77 11.69 -5.88 8.05
N HIS A 78 10.55 -5.60 8.66
CA HIS A 78 10.44 -5.10 10.03
C HIS A 78 9.24 -5.75 10.71
N VAL A 79 9.50 -6.52 11.77
CA VAL A 79 8.47 -7.20 12.58
C VAL A 79 8.07 -6.27 13.73
N GLY A 80 6.77 -6.04 13.87
CA GLY A 80 6.19 -5.27 14.98
C GLY A 80 5.65 -6.18 16.07
N ALA A 81 4.84 -5.61 16.97
CA ALA A 81 4.13 -6.37 17.99
C ALA A 81 2.96 -7.14 17.38
N TRP A 82 2.64 -8.32 17.91
CA TRP A 82 1.51 -9.14 17.50
C TRP A 82 0.31 -8.96 18.43
N GLU A 83 -0.85 -9.40 17.95
CA GLU A 83 -2.16 -9.33 18.62
C GLU A 83 -2.16 -9.92 20.04
N ASP A 84 -1.28 -10.87 20.33
CA ASP A 84 -1.18 -11.60 21.58
C ASP A 84 0.15 -11.45 22.33
N ASP A 85 1.02 -10.53 21.89
CA ASP A 85 2.37 -10.35 22.48
C ASP A 85 2.33 -9.97 23.96
N ASP A 86 1.43 -9.07 24.34
CA ASP A 86 1.22 -8.65 25.72
C ASP A 86 -0.23 -8.22 25.98
N TRP A 87 -0.52 -7.94 27.26
CA TRP A 87 -1.86 -7.55 27.68
C TRP A 87 -2.37 -6.27 26.98
N SER A 88 -1.49 -5.31 26.66
CA SER A 88 -1.88 -4.07 26.02
C SER A 88 -2.33 -4.27 24.58
N HIS A 89 -1.66 -5.14 23.82
CA HIS A 89 -2.04 -5.50 22.45
C HIS A 89 -3.29 -6.37 22.43
N ILE A 90 -3.40 -7.33 23.35
CA ILE A 90 -4.60 -8.17 23.52
C ILE A 90 -5.84 -7.30 23.78
N GLU A 91 -5.72 -6.33 24.70
CA GLU A 91 -6.82 -5.43 25.06
C GLU A 91 -7.09 -4.43 23.94
N ARG A 92 -6.08 -3.95 23.21
CA ARG A 92 -6.27 -3.09 22.05
C ARG A 92 -7.10 -3.79 20.96
N VAL A 93 -6.79 -5.05 20.64
CA VAL A 93 -7.60 -5.85 19.70
C VAL A 93 -9.03 -6.06 20.24
N ASN A 94 -9.20 -6.24 21.55
CA ASN A 94 -10.53 -6.27 22.15
C ASN A 94 -11.31 -4.95 21.97
N GLN A 95 -10.64 -3.79 22.04
CA GLN A 95 -11.29 -2.50 21.76
C GLN A 95 -11.80 -2.43 20.31
N TYR A 96 -11.06 -2.98 19.34
CA TYR A 96 -11.54 -3.10 17.96
C TYR A 96 -12.81 -3.94 17.89
N TRP A 97 -12.82 -5.10 18.55
CA TRP A 97 -14.01 -5.95 18.60
C TRP A 97 -15.20 -5.29 19.29
N ARG A 98 -14.98 -4.53 20.37
CA ARG A 98 -16.04 -3.75 21.04
C ARG A 98 -16.65 -2.70 20.11
N ALA A 99 -15.87 -2.11 19.19
CA ALA A 99 -16.38 -1.13 18.22
C ALA A 99 -17.43 -1.71 17.27
N VAL A 100 -17.45 -3.03 17.11
CA VAL A 100 -18.42 -3.79 16.27
C VAL A 100 -19.34 -4.69 17.10
N GLY A 101 -19.46 -4.42 18.41
CA GLY A 101 -20.38 -5.13 19.31
C GLY A 101 -19.93 -6.53 19.75
N MET A 102 -18.69 -6.93 19.49
CA MET A 102 -18.15 -8.26 19.82
C MET A 102 -17.24 -8.24 21.06
N SER A 103 -17.73 -7.73 22.18
CA SER A 103 -16.91 -7.46 23.39
C SER A 103 -16.20 -8.68 24.01
N ARG A 104 -16.60 -9.91 23.64
CA ARG A 104 -15.99 -11.15 24.14
C ARG A 104 -14.70 -11.55 23.42
N LEU A 105 -14.45 -11.01 22.23
CA LEU A 105 -13.27 -11.35 21.42
C LEU A 105 -12.11 -10.41 21.72
N SER A 106 -10.89 -10.91 21.69
CA SER A 106 -9.65 -10.19 22.01
C SER A 106 -8.50 -10.64 21.11
N GLY A 107 -7.30 -10.12 21.34
CA GLY A 107 -6.10 -10.63 20.66
C GLY A 107 -5.79 -12.10 20.94
N LYS A 108 -6.37 -12.71 21.98
CA LYS A 108 -6.23 -14.15 22.28
C LYS A 108 -7.06 -15.05 21.36
N ASP A 109 -8.03 -14.49 20.65
CA ASP A 109 -8.94 -15.24 19.79
C ASP A 109 -8.35 -15.35 18.37
N CYS A 110 -7.13 -15.90 18.25
CA CYS A 110 -6.30 -15.86 17.03
C CYS A 110 -6.89 -16.59 15.80
N LYS A 111 -8.05 -17.23 15.95
CA LYS A 111 -8.81 -17.83 14.82
C LYS A 111 -9.78 -16.84 14.18
N GLU A 112 -10.12 -15.76 14.88
CA GLU A 112 -11.07 -14.75 14.44
C GLU A 112 -10.33 -13.58 13.78
N PRO A 113 -10.46 -13.38 12.46
CA PRO A 113 -9.77 -12.29 11.78
C PRO A 113 -10.40 -10.94 12.13
N TRP A 114 -9.65 -10.11 12.85
CA TRP A 114 -10.12 -8.81 13.35
C TRP A 114 -9.92 -7.64 12.37
N SER A 115 -9.54 -7.91 11.12
CA SER A 115 -9.25 -6.86 10.13
C SER A 115 -10.45 -5.93 9.86
N ALA A 116 -11.68 -6.46 9.83
CA ALA A 116 -12.87 -5.64 9.64
C ALA A 116 -13.24 -4.81 10.88
N ALA A 117 -13.03 -5.38 12.07
CA ALA A 117 -13.21 -4.68 13.34
C ALA A 117 -12.21 -3.53 13.49
N PHE A 118 -10.96 -3.73 13.07
CA PHE A 118 -9.94 -2.68 13.00
C PHE A 118 -10.37 -1.51 12.10
N ILE A 119 -10.78 -1.77 10.86
CA ILE A 119 -11.23 -0.69 9.96
C ILE A 119 -12.43 0.06 10.57
N SER A 120 -13.39 -0.68 11.14
CA SER A 120 -14.55 -0.07 11.82
C SER A 120 -14.15 0.80 13.01
N TRP A 121 -13.14 0.37 13.78
CA TRP A 121 -12.58 1.15 14.88
C TRP A 121 -11.89 2.42 14.37
N VAL A 122 -11.06 2.34 13.32
CA VAL A 122 -10.39 3.51 12.72
C VAL A 122 -11.41 4.53 12.22
N MET A 123 -12.45 4.08 11.52
CA MET A 123 -13.53 4.97 11.04
C MET A 123 -14.22 5.68 12.21
N ARG A 124 -14.49 4.94 13.30
CA ARG A 124 -15.10 5.50 14.51
C ARG A 124 -14.18 6.51 15.19
N GLU A 125 -12.90 6.21 15.33
CA GLU A 125 -11.90 7.07 15.96
C GLU A 125 -11.69 8.36 15.17
N ALA A 126 -11.72 8.27 13.83
CA ALA A 126 -11.68 9.41 12.94
C ALA A 126 -12.96 10.29 12.98
N GLY A 127 -13.99 9.87 13.73
CA GLY A 127 -15.26 10.57 13.85
C GLY A 127 -16.18 10.41 12.64
N VAL A 128 -16.00 9.38 11.81
CA VAL A 128 -16.91 9.07 10.70
C VAL A 128 -18.25 8.59 11.28
N PRO A 129 -19.37 9.23 10.92
CA PRO A 129 -20.68 8.79 11.40
C PRO A 129 -21.01 7.36 10.97
N ALA A 130 -21.62 6.57 11.87
CA ALA A 130 -22.07 5.21 11.58
C ALA A 130 -23.11 5.13 10.44
N SER A 131 -23.80 6.24 10.13
CA SER A 131 -24.69 6.34 8.98
C SER A 131 -23.97 6.38 7.64
N LEU A 132 -22.69 6.77 7.62
CA LEU A 132 -21.84 6.78 6.42
C LEU A 132 -20.98 5.51 6.32
N PHE A 133 -20.43 5.05 7.45
CA PHE A 133 -19.68 3.80 7.54
C PHE A 133 -20.24 2.94 8.69
N PRO A 134 -21.19 2.03 8.43
CA PRO A 134 -21.72 1.14 9.45
C PRO A 134 -20.63 0.20 10.01
N PRO A 135 -20.32 0.23 11.32
CA PRO A 135 -19.35 -0.68 11.91
C PRO A 135 -19.79 -2.14 11.73
N ALA A 136 -18.87 -3.01 11.30
CA ALA A 136 -19.20 -4.42 11.09
C ALA A 136 -18.03 -5.36 11.42
N PRO A 137 -18.32 -6.56 11.95
CA PRO A 137 -17.30 -7.55 12.29
C PRO A 137 -16.73 -8.27 11.05
N SER A 138 -17.32 -8.07 9.86
CA SER A 138 -16.86 -8.67 8.61
C SER A 138 -16.78 -7.63 7.50
N HIS A 139 -15.73 -7.71 6.68
CA HIS A 139 -15.55 -6.84 5.51
C HIS A 139 -16.75 -6.95 4.55
N ARG A 140 -17.35 -8.14 4.44
CA ARG A 140 -18.51 -8.36 3.55
C ARG A 140 -19.64 -7.39 3.83
N ASP A 141 -19.91 -7.07 5.08
CA ASP A 141 -21.15 -6.40 5.47
C ASP A 141 -21.18 -4.95 4.97
N TYR A 142 -20.14 -4.17 5.24
CA TYR A 142 -20.06 -2.80 4.71
C TYR A 142 -19.72 -2.76 3.21
N LEU A 143 -18.93 -3.71 2.69
CA LEU A 143 -18.66 -3.73 1.23
C LEU A 143 -19.92 -4.05 0.43
N SER A 144 -20.79 -4.95 0.91
CA SER A 144 -22.08 -5.22 0.25
C SER A 144 -22.98 -3.99 0.27
N HIS A 145 -22.95 -3.20 1.35
CA HIS A 145 -23.65 -1.93 1.40
C HIS A 145 -23.11 -0.95 0.34
N PHE A 146 -21.80 -0.75 0.25
CA PHE A 146 -21.20 0.15 -0.75
C PHE A 146 -21.46 -0.30 -2.19
N LEU A 147 -21.42 -1.61 -2.46
CA LEU A 147 -21.80 -2.15 -3.77
C LEU A 147 -23.27 -1.86 -4.12
N SER A 148 -24.16 -1.92 -3.14
CA SER A 148 -25.60 -1.68 -3.37
C SER A 148 -25.97 -0.20 -3.57
N VAL A 149 -25.19 0.73 -3.00
CA VAL A 149 -25.51 2.17 -3.01
C VAL A 149 -24.50 3.02 -3.78
N GLY A 150 -23.37 2.46 -4.22
CA GLY A 150 -22.24 3.22 -4.77
C GLY A 150 -22.54 3.98 -6.07
N GLN A 151 -23.61 3.58 -6.78
CA GLN A 151 -24.08 4.27 -7.99
C GLN A 151 -25.07 5.41 -7.68
N ASN A 152 -25.48 5.58 -6.43
CA ASN A 152 -26.41 6.64 -6.04
C ASN A 152 -25.69 7.99 -6.04
N PRO A 153 -26.35 9.08 -6.51
CA PRO A 153 -25.83 10.42 -6.37
C PRO A 153 -25.52 10.74 -4.90
N GLY A 154 -24.29 11.19 -4.62
CA GLY A 154 -23.86 11.55 -3.27
C GLY A 154 -23.34 10.41 -2.40
N ALA A 155 -23.14 9.19 -2.94
CA ALA A 155 -22.49 8.11 -2.22
C ALA A 155 -21.09 8.52 -1.70
N SER A 156 -20.87 8.37 -0.40
CA SER A 156 -19.60 8.69 0.27
C SER A 156 -18.50 7.66 0.00
N PHE A 157 -18.88 6.44 -0.37
CA PHE A 157 -17.98 5.34 -0.66
C PHE A 157 -18.38 4.71 -1.99
N ILE A 158 -17.49 4.77 -2.98
CA ILE A 158 -17.75 4.29 -4.34
C ILE A 158 -16.83 3.10 -4.65
N PRO A 159 -17.38 1.94 -4.99
CA PRO A 159 -16.58 0.79 -5.35
C PRO A 159 -16.10 0.91 -6.81
N HIS A 160 -14.84 0.54 -7.04
CA HIS A 160 -14.19 0.47 -8.35
C HIS A 160 -13.40 -0.83 -8.48
N THR A 161 -13.26 -1.34 -9.70
CA THR A 161 -12.23 -2.36 -9.97
C THR A 161 -10.83 -1.73 -9.89
N ILE A 162 -9.78 -2.55 -9.75
CA ILE A 162 -8.41 -2.03 -9.68
C ILE A 162 -7.91 -1.49 -11.03
N GLN A 163 -8.65 -1.70 -12.13
CA GLN A 163 -8.33 -1.25 -13.48
C GLN A 163 -8.94 0.12 -13.81
N GLU A 164 -10.05 0.46 -13.19
CA GLU A 164 -10.81 1.68 -13.49
C GLU A 164 -10.35 2.87 -12.66
N TYR A 165 -9.78 2.62 -11.49
CA TYR A 165 -9.50 3.65 -10.51
C TYR A 165 -8.09 3.55 -9.92
N LYS A 166 -7.41 4.70 -9.84
CA LYS A 166 -6.09 4.82 -9.21
C LYS A 166 -6.30 5.14 -7.73
N PRO A 167 -5.83 4.28 -6.80
CA PRO A 167 -6.03 4.48 -5.37
C PRO A 167 -5.37 5.75 -4.86
N LYS A 168 -6.05 6.43 -3.93
CA LYS A 168 -5.59 7.65 -3.26
C LYS A 168 -5.58 7.45 -1.75
N PRO A 169 -4.81 8.26 -1.00
CA PRO A 169 -4.87 8.23 0.46
C PRO A 169 -6.31 8.45 0.96
N GLY A 170 -6.71 7.62 1.93
CA GLY A 170 -8.06 7.56 2.50
C GLY A 170 -8.97 6.50 1.88
N ASP A 171 -8.61 5.95 0.71
CA ASP A 171 -9.36 4.86 0.07
C ASP A 171 -9.14 3.52 0.80
N LEU A 172 -10.03 2.55 0.58
CA LEU A 172 -9.81 1.16 0.99
C LEU A 172 -9.39 0.33 -0.21
N ILE A 173 -8.41 -0.55 -0.03
CA ILE A 173 -8.05 -1.57 -1.01
C ILE A 173 -8.43 -2.94 -0.44
N CYS A 174 -9.08 -3.77 -1.23
CA CYS A 174 -9.69 -5.01 -0.76
C CYS A 174 -9.25 -6.21 -1.61
N ALA A 175 -8.92 -7.30 -0.92
CA ALA A 175 -8.45 -8.54 -1.50
C ALA A 175 -9.30 -9.73 -1.07
N ASN A 176 -9.28 -10.75 -1.92
CA ASN A 176 -9.82 -12.05 -1.57
C ASN A 176 -8.79 -12.85 -0.75
N ARG A 177 -9.20 -13.40 0.40
CA ARG A 177 -8.41 -14.31 1.27
C ARG A 177 -8.89 -15.77 1.17
N GLY A 178 -9.87 -16.06 0.32
CA GLY A 178 -10.40 -17.40 0.08
C GLY A 178 -9.46 -18.27 -0.75
N THR A 179 -9.65 -19.58 -0.68
CA THR A 179 -8.99 -20.54 -1.57
C THR A 179 -9.68 -20.50 -2.93
N GLY A 180 -9.17 -19.67 -3.82
CA GLY A 180 -9.66 -19.53 -5.18
C GLY A 180 -8.79 -18.51 -5.90
N TYR A 181 -8.05 -18.98 -6.90
CA TYR A 181 -7.25 -18.11 -7.76
C TYR A 181 -8.21 -17.20 -8.53
N PHE A 182 -8.22 -15.90 -8.22
CA PHE A 182 -8.64 -14.89 -9.19
C PHE A 182 -7.42 -14.72 -10.09
N GLY A 183 -7.28 -15.65 -11.02
CA GLY A 183 -6.18 -15.62 -11.98
C GLY A 183 -6.25 -14.47 -12.94
N ASP A 184 -7.45 -13.94 -13.05
CA ASP A 184 -7.79 -12.89 -13.96
C ASP A 184 -8.25 -11.68 -13.16
N VAL A 185 -7.94 -10.54 -13.77
CA VAL A 185 -8.48 -9.25 -13.41
C VAL A 185 -10.01 -9.35 -13.36
N VAL A 186 -10.61 -8.84 -12.28
CA VAL A 186 -12.06 -8.67 -12.20
C VAL A 186 -12.43 -7.46 -13.05
N GLU A 187 -13.03 -7.71 -14.22
CA GLU A 187 -13.45 -6.65 -15.16
C GLU A 187 -14.72 -5.93 -14.70
N GLU A 188 -15.61 -6.63 -13.98
CA GLU A 188 -16.86 -6.08 -13.44
C GLU A 188 -17.01 -6.43 -11.96
N LEU A 189 -17.48 -5.47 -11.18
CA LEU A 189 -17.69 -5.68 -9.75
C LEU A 189 -18.77 -6.73 -9.49
N PRO A 190 -18.54 -7.66 -8.54
CA PRO A 190 -19.51 -8.70 -8.24
C PRO A 190 -20.75 -8.11 -7.57
N LEU A 191 -21.93 -8.58 -7.98
CA LEU A 191 -23.21 -8.20 -7.35
C LEU A 191 -23.32 -8.66 -5.90
N SER A 192 -22.53 -9.66 -5.48
CA SER A 192 -22.45 -10.11 -4.09
C SER A 192 -21.07 -10.63 -3.72
N LEU A 193 -20.69 -10.47 -2.45
CA LEU A 193 -19.40 -10.84 -1.92
C LEU A 193 -19.53 -12.05 -0.98
N ASN A 194 -19.30 -13.27 -1.49
CA ASN A 194 -19.40 -14.50 -0.68
C ASN A 194 -18.03 -15.07 -0.26
N ALA A 195 -16.96 -14.29 -0.41
CA ALA A 195 -15.60 -14.72 -0.14
C ALA A 195 -15.11 -14.34 1.26
N LYS A 196 -14.01 -14.99 1.70
CA LYS A 196 -13.18 -14.45 2.78
C LYS A 196 -12.50 -13.19 2.24
N LEU A 197 -12.68 -12.07 2.90
CA LEU A 197 -12.21 -10.77 2.43
C LEU A 197 -11.26 -10.12 3.43
N HIS A 198 -10.49 -9.18 2.92
CA HIS A 198 -9.62 -8.32 3.73
C HIS A 198 -9.46 -6.98 3.04
N CYS A 199 -9.38 -5.92 3.83
CA CYS A 199 -9.10 -4.60 3.31
C CYS A 199 -8.09 -3.87 4.19
N ASP A 200 -7.29 -3.02 3.53
CA ASP A 200 -6.35 -2.09 4.16
C ASP A 200 -6.75 -0.66 3.78
N ILE A 201 -6.37 0.32 4.61
CA ILE A 201 -6.56 1.76 4.36
C ILE A 201 -5.33 2.29 3.62
N VAL A 202 -5.51 2.89 2.46
CA VAL A 202 -4.42 3.57 1.75
C VAL A 202 -4.03 4.81 2.54
N VAL A 203 -2.78 4.90 2.98
CA VAL A 203 -2.29 6.05 3.76
C VAL A 203 -1.37 6.95 2.95
N GLN A 204 -0.74 6.42 1.90
CA GLN A 204 0.16 7.18 1.05
C GLN A 204 0.30 6.52 -0.33
N THR A 205 0.54 7.35 -1.34
CA THR A 205 1.06 6.93 -2.64
C THR A 205 2.16 7.89 -3.05
N ASP A 206 3.23 7.38 -3.67
CA ASP A 206 4.32 8.20 -4.24
C ASP A 206 4.41 8.10 -5.77
N GLY A 207 3.39 7.49 -6.40
CA GLY A 207 3.31 7.23 -7.83
C GLY A 207 3.93 5.89 -8.27
N ARG A 208 4.90 5.36 -7.52
CA ARG A 208 5.48 4.04 -7.77
C ARG A 208 5.00 3.00 -6.76
N PHE A 209 4.88 3.41 -5.51
CA PHE A 209 4.47 2.56 -4.40
C PHE A 209 3.19 3.10 -3.79
N LEU A 210 2.37 2.16 -3.33
CA LEU A 210 1.24 2.40 -2.47
C LEU A 210 1.53 1.83 -1.08
N TYR A 211 1.20 2.61 -0.07
CA TYR A 211 1.31 2.24 1.33
C TYR A 211 -0.09 2.13 1.91
N ALA A 212 -0.42 0.95 2.43
CA ALA A 212 -1.71 0.71 3.07
C ALA A 212 -1.52 0.13 4.47
N ILE A 213 -2.39 0.50 5.41
CA ILE A 213 -2.38 -0.01 6.78
C ILE A 213 -3.61 -0.89 6.99
N GLY A 214 -3.37 -2.13 7.44
CA GLY A 214 -4.42 -3.10 7.74
C GLY A 214 -4.20 -3.77 9.08
N GLY A 215 -5.30 -4.07 9.78
CA GLY A 215 -5.32 -4.89 10.98
C GLY A 215 -5.31 -6.38 10.65
N ASN A 216 -4.76 -7.22 11.52
CA ASN A 216 -4.58 -8.66 11.33
C ASN A 216 -3.82 -9.01 10.04
N VAL A 217 -2.91 -8.14 9.62
CA VAL A 217 -1.93 -8.43 8.57
C VAL A 217 -0.73 -9.03 9.27
N ARG A 218 -0.49 -10.33 9.07
CA ARG A 218 0.56 -11.09 9.79
C ARG A 218 0.46 -10.88 11.31
N ASN A 219 -0.75 -11.08 11.84
CA ASN A 219 -1.10 -11.00 13.27
C ASN A 219 -0.82 -9.63 13.93
N SER A 220 -0.66 -8.57 13.15
CA SER A 220 -0.35 -7.22 13.64
C SER A 220 -1.18 -6.15 12.91
N VAL A 221 -1.05 -4.90 13.32
CA VAL A 221 -1.36 -3.75 12.45
C VAL A 221 -0.12 -3.47 11.62
N SER A 222 -0.19 -3.76 10.32
CA SER A 222 0.98 -3.65 9.42
C SER A 222 0.77 -2.61 8.34
N LYS A 223 1.87 -2.01 7.91
CA LYS A 223 1.96 -1.23 6.68
C LYS A 223 2.41 -2.11 5.53
N SER A 224 1.48 -2.44 4.65
CA SER A 224 1.71 -3.10 3.36
C SER A 224 2.28 -2.10 2.34
N ILE A 225 3.36 -2.46 1.67
CA ILE A 225 3.97 -1.70 0.57
C ILE A 225 3.75 -2.48 -0.71
N LEU A 226 3.02 -1.88 -1.65
CA LEU A 226 2.63 -2.47 -2.93
C LEU A 226 3.27 -1.71 -4.08
N THR A 227 3.78 -2.41 -5.09
CA THR A 227 4.25 -1.77 -6.32
C THR A 227 3.06 -1.48 -7.25
N LEU A 228 2.85 -0.21 -7.61
CA LEU A 228 1.87 0.21 -8.60
C LEU A 228 2.38 -0.02 -10.02
N SER A 229 1.46 -0.11 -10.99
CA SER A 229 1.82 -0.06 -12.40
C SER A 229 2.45 1.30 -12.74
N PRO A 230 3.17 1.43 -13.88
CA PRO A 230 3.71 2.73 -14.32
C PRO A 230 2.66 3.84 -14.42
N ASP A 231 1.40 3.47 -14.68
CA ASP A 231 0.27 4.39 -14.76
C ASP A 231 -0.38 4.66 -13.40
N GLY A 232 0.07 4.03 -12.32
CA GLY A 232 -0.41 4.25 -10.95
C GLY A 232 -1.60 3.37 -10.52
N PHE A 233 -1.85 2.26 -11.22
CA PHE A 233 -2.91 1.31 -10.85
C PHE A 233 -2.38 0.21 -9.93
N LEU A 234 -3.26 -0.35 -9.10
CA LEU A 234 -2.95 -1.56 -8.35
C LEU A 234 -2.75 -2.74 -9.32
N GLN A 235 -1.82 -3.60 -8.96
CA GLN A 235 -1.51 -4.82 -9.72
C GLN A 235 -2.02 -6.04 -8.96
N LEU A 236 -2.38 -7.07 -9.71
CA LEU A 236 -2.67 -8.38 -9.12
C LEU A 236 -1.42 -8.92 -8.44
N THR A 237 -1.59 -9.46 -7.23
CA THR A 237 -0.54 -10.17 -6.50
C THR A 237 -1.08 -11.53 -6.06
N ARG A 238 -0.23 -12.56 -6.08
CA ARG A 238 -0.70 -13.93 -5.76
C ARG A 238 -1.03 -14.11 -4.29
N HIS A 239 -0.22 -13.54 -3.40
CA HIS A 239 -0.41 -13.66 -1.96
C HIS A 239 -1.64 -12.91 -1.45
N ARG A 240 -1.99 -11.83 -2.15
CA ARG A 240 -3.12 -10.99 -1.80
C ARG A 240 -3.77 -10.45 -3.07
N PRO A 241 -4.69 -11.20 -3.70
CA PRO A 241 -5.33 -10.79 -4.94
C PRO A 241 -6.29 -9.64 -4.66
N TRP A 242 -5.74 -8.42 -4.67
CA TRP A 242 -6.48 -7.16 -4.66
C TRP A 242 -7.38 -7.12 -5.88
N PHE A 243 -8.65 -6.77 -5.70
CA PHE A 243 -9.62 -6.76 -6.80
C PHE A 243 -10.61 -5.59 -6.72
N LEU A 244 -10.71 -4.94 -5.56
CA LEU A 244 -11.68 -3.90 -5.29
C LEU A 244 -11.00 -2.72 -4.61
N ILE A 245 -11.32 -1.52 -5.05
CA ILE A 245 -10.99 -0.26 -4.37
C ILE A 245 -12.30 0.38 -3.96
N ILE A 246 -12.39 0.85 -2.72
CA ILE A 246 -13.46 1.72 -2.28
C ILE A 246 -12.91 3.14 -2.25
N GLU A 247 -13.28 3.93 -3.24
CA GLU A 247 -13.02 5.37 -3.25
C GLU A 247 -13.76 6.00 -2.07
N ASN A 248 -12.99 6.63 -1.19
CA ASN A 248 -13.51 7.42 -0.10
C ASN A 248 -13.73 8.86 -0.60
N ARG A 249 -14.98 9.31 -0.59
CA ARG A 249 -15.40 10.66 -1.00
C ARG A 249 -15.74 11.56 0.19
N LEU A 250 -15.45 11.13 1.41
CA LEU A 250 -15.51 11.99 2.59
C LEU A 250 -14.52 13.15 2.43
N ASP A 251 -14.91 14.31 2.96
CA ASP A 251 -14.15 15.56 2.90
C ASP A 251 -12.95 15.56 3.84
#